data_AF-A0A932N1E8-F1
#
_entry.id   AF-A0A932N1E8-F1
#
_cell.length_a   1.000
_cell.length_b   1.000
_cell.length_c   1.000
_cell.angle_alpha   90.00
_cell.angle_beta   90.00
_cell.angle_gamma   90.00
#
_symmetry.space_group_name_H-M   'P 1'
#
loop_
_entity.id
_entity.type
_entity.pdbx_description
1 polymer ?
#
loop_
_entity_poly.entity_id
_entity_poly.type
_entity_poly.pdbx_seq_one_letter_code
_entity_poly.pdbx_strand_id
1 'polypeptide(L)'
;MSGLILVAPLLIGTLWYVGKAYLYVSRYERALGPSGAKSKSSVDLELFQIALHDALVRDLLRLKQPDRDPKRSLPTLSISLTRESLDALARENEPDESEPATYAKGLLEKDGKVHEIKVRYRGEQPWHLLGAQRSMKIRLERGDLLDGVRVFNLWNDPTPFGLEDQIILDLARGADLLAPEYRPVWVRINNLDMGVYRFEAQPDETLLRQGHRIPGNMYSGDSSLVESGVGALFSDPAAWQKIASRSEDATADRTDLLRLLDRIRSASFDEFATHARRAIDLEKYARFDALDVVFGGSEHDYFSNHKLYFDPYRGKVEPVAFSFRGFQHEPTFNVIDHPLLIRLKQTPGYLAAR
;
A
#
# COMPACT_ATOMS: atom_id res chain seq x y z
N MET A 1 -15.81 -15.20 53.85
CA MET A 1 -15.25 -15.53 52.52
C MET A 1 -16.26 -15.20 51.40
N SER A 2 -16.99 -14.08 51.47
CA SER A 2 -18.20 -13.86 50.66
C SER A 2 -18.21 -12.57 49.82
N GLY A 3 -17.72 -11.44 50.34
CA GLY A 3 -17.71 -10.17 49.59
C GLY A 3 -16.68 -10.11 48.45
N LEU A 4 -15.44 -10.53 48.71
CA LEU A 4 -14.34 -10.49 47.73
C LEU A 4 -14.60 -11.37 46.49
N ILE A 5 -15.24 -12.53 46.66
CA ILE A 5 -15.56 -13.44 45.55
C ILE A 5 -16.67 -12.86 44.67
N LEU A 6 -17.66 -12.18 45.26
CA LEU A 6 -18.76 -11.55 44.53
C LEU A 6 -18.29 -10.33 43.71
N VAL A 7 -17.27 -9.61 44.18
CA VAL A 7 -16.75 -8.41 43.52
C VAL A 7 -15.58 -8.73 42.55
N ALA A 8 -14.96 -9.90 42.68
CA ALA A 8 -13.83 -10.31 41.85
C ALA A 8 -14.07 -10.18 40.32
N PRO A 9 -15.22 -10.58 39.74
CA PRO A 9 -15.46 -10.41 38.31
C PRO A 9 -15.46 -8.94 37.87
N LEU A 10 -16.02 -8.06 38.71
CA LEU A 10 -16.11 -6.63 38.43
C LEU A 10 -14.73 -5.95 38.56
N LEU A 11 -13.92 -6.39 39.53
CA LEU A 11 -12.52 -5.95 39.68
C LEU A 11 -11.66 -6.41 38.50
N ILE A 12 -11.78 -7.68 38.10
CA ILE A 12 -11.05 -8.22 36.94
C ILE A 12 -11.43 -7.46 35.67
N GLY A 13 -12.74 -7.23 35.45
CA GLY A 13 -13.22 -6.44 34.32
C GLY A 13 -12.66 -5.02 34.33
N THR A 14 -12.70 -4.35 35.48
CA THR A 14 -12.14 -3.00 35.63
C THR A 14 -10.65 -2.97 35.31
N LEU A 15 -9.86 -3.87 35.92
CA LEU A 15 -8.42 -3.97 35.69
C LEU A 15 -8.09 -4.30 34.24
N TRP A 16 -8.90 -5.14 33.59
CA TRP A 16 -8.75 -5.47 32.17
C TRP A 16 -8.89 -4.23 31.28
N TYR A 17 -9.96 -3.44 31.46
CA TYR A 17 -10.18 -2.24 30.64
C TYR A 17 -9.16 -1.14 30.94
N VAL A 18 -8.79 -0.95 32.21
CA VAL A 18 -7.70 -0.05 32.60
C VAL A 18 -6.39 -0.44 31.92
N GLY A 19 -6.02 -1.72 31.99
CA GLY A 19 -4.82 -2.25 31.34
C GLY A 19 -4.88 -2.10 29.82
N LYS A 20 -6.03 -2.37 29.20
CA LYS A 20 -6.25 -2.23 27.75
C LYS A 20 -6.09 -0.78 27.29
N ALA A 21 -6.67 0.17 28.01
CA ALA A 21 -6.53 1.61 27.74
C ALA A 21 -5.07 2.06 27.88
N TYR A 22 -4.42 1.71 28.99
CA TYR A 22 -3.01 2.03 29.22
C TYR A 22 -2.09 1.47 28.11
N LEU A 23 -2.27 0.20 27.75
CA LEU A 23 -1.49 -0.43 26.69
C LEU A 23 -1.73 0.21 25.33
N TYR A 24 -2.95 0.65 25.04
CA TYR A 24 -3.28 1.36 23.81
C TYR A 24 -2.52 2.68 23.72
N VAL A 25 -2.63 3.55 24.73
CA VAL A 25 -1.91 4.84 24.76
C VAL A 25 -0.39 4.63 24.72
N SER A 26 0.13 3.67 25.48
CA SER A 26 1.55 3.34 25.47
C SER A 26 2.04 2.84 24.11
N ARG A 27 1.21 2.12 23.34
CA ARG A 27 1.54 1.73 21.96
C ARG A 27 1.49 2.94 21.02
N TYR A 28 0.49 3.80 21.17
CA TYR A 28 0.33 5.03 20.40
C TYR A 28 1.56 5.94 20.56
N GLU A 29 1.99 6.18 21.79
CA GLU A 29 3.20 6.96 22.09
C GLU A 29 4.46 6.37 21.46
N ARG A 30 4.61 5.04 21.49
CA ARG A 30 5.75 4.37 20.84
C ARG A 30 5.72 4.56 19.33
N ALA A 31 4.58 4.28 18.69
CA ALA A 31 4.47 4.32 17.23
C ALA A 31 4.64 5.71 16.59
N LEU A 32 4.49 6.80 17.35
CA LEU A 32 4.74 8.15 16.85
C LEU A 32 6.23 8.53 16.76
N GLY A 33 7.13 7.70 17.30
CA GLY A 33 8.58 7.87 17.20
C GLY A 33 9.14 9.18 17.77
N PRO A 34 10.47 9.39 17.67
CA PRO A 34 11.13 10.65 18.06
C PRO A 34 10.92 11.79 17.03
N SER A 35 10.61 11.44 15.77
CA SER A 35 10.47 12.34 14.61
C SER A 35 9.11 13.03 14.53
N GLY A 36 8.08 12.54 15.25
CA GLY A 36 6.84 13.28 15.55
C GLY A 36 7.04 14.38 16.59
N ALA A 37 8.15 15.12 16.52
CA ALA A 37 8.60 16.04 17.54
C ALA A 37 7.58 17.16 17.81
N LYS A 38 6.95 17.13 19.00
CA LYS A 38 6.96 18.21 20.01
C LYS A 38 6.08 18.00 21.25
N SER A 39 5.54 16.80 21.46
CA SER A 39 4.95 16.44 22.75
C SER A 39 5.32 15.01 23.08
N LYS A 40 6.28 14.81 23.99
CA LYS A 40 6.18 13.68 24.92
C LYS A 40 4.94 13.97 25.76
N SER A 41 3.76 13.75 25.21
CA SER A 41 2.53 13.75 25.98
C SER A 41 2.68 12.48 26.81
N SER A 42 3.15 12.61 28.05
CA SER A 42 2.99 11.54 29.03
C SER A 42 1.52 11.19 29.05
N VAL A 43 1.15 9.90 29.07
CA VAL A 43 -0.22 9.42 29.33
C VAL A 43 -0.91 10.36 30.31
N ASP A 44 -1.72 11.28 29.79
CA ASP A 44 -2.49 12.18 30.61
C ASP A 44 -3.84 11.54 30.87
N LEU A 45 -4.56 12.12 31.83
CA LEU A 45 -5.85 11.58 32.23
C LEU A 45 -6.84 11.62 31.06
N GLU A 46 -6.72 12.58 30.15
CA GLU A 46 -7.61 12.76 29.00
C GLU A 46 -7.41 11.64 27.97
N LEU A 47 -6.18 11.40 27.52
CA LEU A 47 -5.84 10.31 26.59
C LEU A 47 -6.21 8.95 27.17
N PHE A 48 -5.98 8.74 28.46
CA PHE A 48 -6.41 7.52 29.13
C PHE A 48 -7.94 7.37 29.14
N GLN A 49 -8.68 8.44 29.45
CA GLN A 49 -10.14 8.44 29.45
C GLN A 49 -10.70 8.18 28.05
N ILE A 50 -10.13 8.79 27.01
CA ILE A 50 -10.50 8.55 25.61
C ILE A 50 -10.25 7.08 25.26
N ALA A 51 -9.05 6.55 25.54
CA ALA A 51 -8.72 5.16 25.25
C ALA A 51 -9.62 4.16 26.00
N LEU A 52 -9.98 4.47 27.24
CA LEU A 52 -10.90 3.69 28.05
C LEU A 52 -12.32 3.72 27.49
N HIS A 53 -12.81 4.92 27.17
CA HIS A 53 -14.11 5.14 26.54
C HIS A 53 -14.22 4.35 25.23
N ASP A 54 -13.24 4.47 24.34
CA ASP A 54 -13.22 3.79 23.05
C ASP A 54 -13.16 2.27 23.22
N ALA A 55 -12.42 1.78 24.21
CA ALA A 55 -12.37 0.36 24.50
C ALA A 55 -13.71 -0.19 24.96
N LEU A 56 -14.41 0.53 25.84
CA LEU A 56 -15.73 0.14 26.34
C LEU A 56 -16.80 0.25 25.26
N VAL A 57 -16.84 1.35 24.51
CA VAL A 57 -17.82 1.57 23.43
C VAL A 57 -17.65 0.51 22.35
N ARG A 58 -16.43 0.24 21.89
CA ARG A 58 -16.18 -0.79 20.88
C ARG A 58 -16.63 -2.18 21.34
N ASP A 59 -16.28 -2.58 22.56
CA ASP A 59 -16.61 -3.91 23.07
C ASP A 59 -18.13 -4.01 23.34
N LEU A 60 -18.79 -2.95 23.81
CA LEU A 60 -20.24 -2.87 23.97
C LEU A 60 -20.98 -2.96 22.63
N LEU A 61 -20.49 -2.24 21.60
CA LEU A 61 -21.04 -2.33 20.24
C LEU A 61 -20.89 -3.76 19.70
N ARG A 62 -19.73 -4.39 19.89
CA ARG A 62 -19.48 -5.77 19.48
C ARG A 62 -20.40 -6.76 20.19
N LEU A 63 -20.64 -6.59 21.49
CA LEU A 63 -21.55 -7.44 22.27
C LEU A 63 -23.03 -7.28 21.86
N LYS A 64 -23.40 -6.11 21.33
CA LYS A 64 -24.76 -5.84 20.84
C LYS A 64 -24.98 -6.28 19.39
N GLN A 65 -23.91 -6.56 18.65
CA GLN A 65 -24.02 -7.05 17.29
C GLN A 65 -24.47 -8.51 17.29
N PRO A 66 -25.32 -8.92 16.33
CA PRO A 66 -25.64 -10.33 16.16
C PRO A 66 -24.38 -11.12 15.81
N ASP A 67 -24.40 -12.42 16.08
CA ASP A 67 -23.36 -13.32 15.60
C ASP A 67 -23.22 -13.17 14.09
N ARG A 68 -21.97 -13.17 13.62
CA ARG A 68 -21.66 -13.01 12.20
C ARG A 68 -22.15 -14.24 11.44
N ASP A 69 -22.77 -14.02 10.27
CA ASP A 69 -23.17 -15.11 9.38
C ASP A 69 -21.93 -15.96 9.04
N PRO A 70 -21.98 -17.29 9.24
CA PRO A 70 -20.90 -18.18 8.83
C PRO A 70 -20.68 -18.20 7.31
N LYS A 71 -21.70 -17.83 6.50
CA LYS A 71 -21.55 -17.71 5.05
C LYS A 71 -20.76 -16.45 4.69
N ARG A 72 -19.49 -16.67 4.41
CA ARG A 72 -18.57 -15.62 3.94
C ARG A 72 -18.56 -15.62 2.42
N SER A 73 -18.93 -14.50 1.81
CA SER A 73 -18.82 -14.30 0.36
C SER A 73 -17.41 -13.92 -0.08
N LEU A 74 -16.57 -13.42 0.84
CA LEU A 74 -15.20 -13.01 0.55
C LEU A 74 -14.23 -14.20 0.56
N PRO A 75 -13.24 -14.23 -0.35
CA PRO A 75 -12.14 -15.18 -0.28
C PRO A 75 -11.44 -15.10 1.07
N THR A 76 -11.23 -16.25 1.71
CA THR A 76 -10.63 -16.33 3.04
C THR A 76 -9.18 -16.79 2.96
N LEU A 77 -8.28 -16.03 3.58
CA LEU A 77 -6.86 -16.37 3.76
C LEU A 77 -6.65 -16.74 5.22
N SER A 78 -6.24 -17.98 5.49
CA SER A 78 -5.95 -18.46 6.84
C SER A 78 -4.45 -18.59 7.03
N ILE A 79 -3.89 -17.73 7.87
CA ILE A 79 -2.46 -17.67 8.16
C ILE A 79 -2.16 -18.39 9.48
N SER A 80 -1.15 -19.25 9.47
CA SER A 80 -0.65 -19.94 10.66
C SER A 80 0.79 -19.53 10.93
N LEU A 81 1.04 -19.04 12.15
CA LEU A 81 2.33 -18.54 12.62
C LEU A 81 2.71 -19.25 13.93
N THR A 82 3.96 -19.69 14.02
CA THR A 82 4.51 -20.21 15.28
C THR A 82 4.66 -19.09 16.31
N ARG A 83 4.78 -19.46 17.59
CA ARG A 83 5.06 -18.49 18.66
C ARG A 83 6.35 -17.70 18.40
N GLU A 84 7.40 -18.38 17.95
CA GLU A 84 8.67 -17.74 17.57
C GLU A 84 8.48 -16.70 16.44
N SER A 85 7.64 -17.01 15.45
CA SER A 85 7.33 -16.11 14.34
C SER A 85 6.54 -14.88 14.81
N LEU A 86 5.58 -15.06 15.72
CA LEU A 86 4.87 -13.95 16.36
C LEU A 86 5.80 -13.08 17.20
N ASP A 87 6.71 -13.69 17.96
CA ASP A 87 7.71 -12.98 18.78
C ASP A 87 8.73 -12.24 17.90
N ALA A 88 9.05 -12.74 16.71
CA ALA A 88 9.85 -12.04 15.71
C ALA A 88 9.11 -10.81 15.16
N LEU A 89 7.85 -10.98 14.73
CA LEU A 89 7.01 -9.88 14.26
C LEU A 89 6.76 -8.81 15.34
N ALA A 90 6.61 -9.23 16.60
CA ALA A 90 6.39 -8.30 17.72
C ALA A 90 7.63 -7.46 18.08
N ARG A 91 8.83 -7.88 17.67
CA ARG A 91 10.06 -7.09 17.86
C ARG A 91 10.21 -6.00 16.81
N GLU A 92 9.65 -6.19 15.62
CA GLU A 92 9.63 -5.26 14.49
C GLU A 92 8.63 -4.09 14.71
N ASN A 93 8.47 -3.60 15.95
CA ASN A 93 7.36 -2.70 16.36
C ASN A 93 7.21 -1.43 15.50
N GLU A 94 8.22 -1.05 14.72
CA GLU A 94 8.22 -0.01 13.69
C GLU A 94 8.96 -0.54 12.47
N PRO A 95 8.28 -1.04 11.41
CA PRO A 95 8.94 -1.39 10.17
C PRO A 95 9.40 -0.11 9.47
N ASP A 96 10.68 0.22 9.64
CA ASP A 96 11.35 1.18 8.77
C ASP A 96 11.48 0.55 7.37
N GLU A 97 10.83 1.15 6.36
CA GLU A 97 10.90 0.63 4.99
C GLU A 97 12.31 0.78 4.36
N SER A 98 13.19 1.57 4.98
CA SER A 98 14.59 1.77 4.56
C SER A 98 15.55 0.71 5.12
N GLU A 99 15.18 -0.03 6.17
CA GLU A 99 16.00 -1.07 6.79
C GLU A 99 15.69 -2.49 6.23
N PRO A 100 16.64 -3.45 6.30
CA PRO A 100 16.40 -4.83 5.87
C PRO A 100 15.30 -5.49 6.70
N ALA A 101 14.10 -5.54 6.14
CA ALA A 101 12.92 -6.05 6.84
C ALA A 101 13.08 -7.52 7.29
N THR A 102 12.67 -7.79 8.53
CA THR A 102 12.79 -9.14 9.11
C THR A 102 11.52 -9.93 8.82
N TYR A 103 11.62 -10.91 7.92
CA TYR A 103 10.49 -11.78 7.61
C TYR A 103 10.36 -12.92 8.62
N ALA A 104 9.17 -13.11 9.16
CA ALA A 104 8.78 -14.30 9.91
C ALA A 104 8.20 -15.37 8.97
N LYS A 105 8.43 -16.64 9.28
CA LYS A 105 7.90 -17.76 8.48
C LYS A 105 6.47 -18.08 8.91
N GLY A 106 5.67 -18.58 7.96
CA GLY A 106 4.30 -19.00 8.22
C GLY A 106 3.77 -19.92 7.14
N LEU A 107 2.53 -20.37 7.36
CA LEU A 107 1.73 -21.06 6.36
C LEU A 107 0.52 -20.21 6.03
N LEU A 108 0.12 -20.18 4.77
CA LEU A 108 -1.11 -19.55 4.31
C LEU A 108 -1.96 -20.60 3.61
N GLU A 109 -3.18 -20.77 4.07
CA GLU A 109 -4.18 -21.63 3.44
C GLU A 109 -5.25 -20.80 2.74
N LYS A 110 -5.56 -21.17 1.50
CA LYS A 110 -6.71 -20.66 0.73
C LYS A 110 -7.31 -21.81 -0.06
N ASP A 111 -8.63 -21.99 0.02
CA ASP A 111 -9.38 -23.02 -0.73
C ASP A 111 -8.81 -24.45 -0.57
N GLY A 112 -8.30 -24.78 0.62
CA GLY A 112 -7.67 -26.08 0.93
C GLY A 112 -6.22 -26.24 0.43
N LYS A 113 -5.67 -25.27 -0.31
CA LYS A 113 -4.26 -25.24 -0.71
C LYS A 113 -3.44 -24.50 0.34
N VAL A 114 -2.35 -25.12 0.79
CA VAL A 114 -1.40 -24.55 1.76
C VAL A 114 -0.14 -24.07 1.04
N HIS A 115 0.30 -22.87 1.40
CA HIS A 115 1.46 -22.18 0.86
C HIS A 115 2.44 -21.86 1.98
N GLU A 116 3.73 -22.11 1.77
CA GLU A 116 4.76 -21.57 2.65
C GLU A 116 4.96 -20.09 2.37
N ILE A 117 4.92 -19.27 3.43
CA ILE A 117 5.00 -17.82 3.33
C ILE A 117 6.06 -17.22 4.25
N LYS A 118 6.52 -16.05 3.83
CA LYS A 118 7.27 -15.09 4.62
C LYS A 118 6.39 -13.86 4.82
N VAL A 119 6.16 -13.49 6.07
CA VAL A 119 5.32 -12.35 6.48
C VAL A 119 6.14 -11.32 7.24
N ARG A 120 5.82 -10.04 7.05
CA ARG A 120 6.31 -8.93 7.88
C ARG A 120 5.21 -7.89 8.05
N TYR A 121 5.34 -7.01 9.03
CA TYR A 121 4.48 -5.83 9.09
C TYR A 121 4.91 -4.78 8.03
N ARG A 122 3.97 -3.94 7.62
CA ARG A 122 4.18 -2.90 6.60
C ARG A 122 3.33 -1.67 6.90
N GLY A 123 3.81 -0.51 6.47
CA GLY A 123 3.12 0.77 6.56
C GLY A 123 3.75 1.65 7.63
N GLU A 124 4.03 2.89 7.25
CA GLU A 124 4.68 3.90 8.10
C GLU A 124 3.68 4.59 9.05
N GLN A 125 2.41 4.65 8.63
CA GLN A 125 1.39 5.37 9.38
C GLN A 125 0.93 4.57 10.61
N PRO A 126 0.66 5.24 11.77
CA PRO A 126 0.39 4.55 13.03
C PRO A 126 -0.79 3.56 12.97
N TRP A 127 -1.84 3.85 12.20
CA TRP A 127 -3.02 2.98 12.07
C TRP A 127 -2.71 1.62 11.43
N HIS A 128 -1.60 1.47 10.71
CA HIS A 128 -1.16 0.18 10.17
C HIS A 128 -0.52 -0.74 11.23
N LEU A 129 -0.12 -0.19 12.39
CA LEU A 129 0.70 -0.89 13.39
C LEU A 129 0.03 -0.98 14.78
N LEU A 130 -0.79 0.01 15.15
CA LEU A 130 -1.36 0.16 16.48
C LEU A 130 -2.50 -0.82 16.79
N GLY A 131 -3.29 -1.13 15.77
CA GLY A 131 -4.47 -1.99 15.89
C GLY A 131 -4.14 -3.46 16.09
N ALA A 132 -5.17 -4.24 16.42
CA ALA A 132 -5.10 -5.70 16.32
C ALA A 132 -4.95 -6.12 14.86
N GLN A 133 -5.64 -5.43 13.95
CA GLN A 133 -5.54 -5.61 12.51
C GLN A 133 -4.34 -4.82 11.99
N ARG A 134 -3.18 -5.47 11.84
CA ARG A 134 -1.96 -4.85 11.32
C ARG A 134 -1.80 -5.12 9.84
N SER A 135 -1.33 -4.12 9.09
CA SER A 135 -0.99 -4.29 7.67
C SER A 135 0.24 -5.19 7.53
N MET A 136 0.22 -6.07 6.53
CA MET A 136 1.26 -7.09 6.33
C MET A 136 1.70 -7.15 4.87
N LYS A 137 2.98 -7.47 4.67
CA LYS A 137 3.48 -7.91 3.36
C LYS A 137 3.74 -9.40 3.39
N ILE A 138 3.18 -10.10 2.41
CA ILE A 138 3.30 -11.56 2.28
C ILE A 138 4.12 -11.88 1.03
N ARG A 139 5.05 -12.81 1.18
CA ARG A 139 5.88 -13.35 0.10
C ARG A 139 5.79 -14.87 0.12
N LEU A 140 5.37 -15.46 -0.99
CA LEU A 140 5.43 -16.90 -1.20
C LEU A 140 6.85 -17.32 -1.61
N GLU A 141 7.15 -18.61 -1.43
CA GLU A 141 8.38 -19.20 -1.93
C GLU A 141 8.46 -19.14 -3.47
N ARG A 142 9.68 -19.28 -4.01
CA ARG A 142 9.87 -19.22 -5.47
C ARG A 142 9.14 -20.39 -6.14
N GLY A 143 8.40 -20.10 -7.21
CA GLY A 143 7.63 -21.09 -7.96
C GLY A 143 6.22 -21.35 -7.43
N ASP A 144 5.86 -20.77 -6.28
CA ASP A 144 4.49 -20.84 -5.75
C ASP A 144 3.77 -19.50 -5.93
N LEU A 145 2.46 -19.59 -6.18
CA LEU A 145 1.59 -18.47 -6.52
C LEU A 145 0.23 -18.64 -5.83
N LEU A 146 -0.27 -17.55 -5.28
CA LEU A 146 -1.64 -17.41 -4.80
C LEU A 146 -2.37 -16.46 -5.72
N ASP A 147 -3.44 -16.92 -6.35
CA ASP A 147 -4.21 -16.14 -7.33
C ASP A 147 -3.33 -15.52 -8.44
N GLY A 148 -2.30 -16.27 -8.84
CA GLY A 148 -1.35 -15.87 -9.87
C GLY A 148 -0.23 -14.97 -9.38
N VAL A 149 -0.22 -14.47 -8.14
CA VAL A 149 0.82 -13.58 -7.60
C VAL A 149 1.68 -14.23 -6.53
N ARG A 150 2.94 -13.81 -6.44
CA ARG A 150 3.90 -14.31 -5.44
C ARG A 150 4.03 -13.38 -4.24
N VAL A 151 3.93 -12.07 -4.47
CA VAL A 151 4.08 -11.03 -3.43
C VAL A 151 2.86 -10.15 -3.46
N PHE A 152 2.26 -9.94 -2.29
CA PHE A 152 1.10 -9.08 -2.13
C PHE A 152 1.09 -8.46 -0.72
N ASN A 153 0.38 -7.35 -0.60
CA ASN A 153 0.12 -6.70 0.68
C ASN A 153 -1.29 -7.06 1.15
N LEU A 154 -1.46 -7.12 2.46
CA LEU A 154 -2.75 -7.14 3.15
C LEU A 154 -2.83 -5.86 3.96
N TRP A 155 -3.58 -4.87 3.46
CA TRP A 155 -3.74 -3.58 4.11
C TRP A 155 -4.88 -3.60 5.13
N ASN A 156 -4.60 -3.07 6.31
CA ASN A 156 -5.61 -2.50 7.18
C ASN A 156 -5.93 -1.09 6.67
N ASP A 157 -7.05 -0.96 5.97
CA ASP A 157 -7.51 0.29 5.40
C ASP A 157 -8.01 1.23 6.52
N PRO A 158 -7.46 2.45 6.67
CA PRO A 158 -7.94 3.39 7.68
C PRO A 158 -9.31 3.98 7.34
N THR A 159 -9.77 3.86 6.09
CA THR A 159 -10.99 4.51 5.64
C THR A 159 -12.23 3.62 5.88
N PRO A 160 -13.37 4.19 6.29
CA PRO A 160 -14.61 3.43 6.46
C PRO A 160 -15.20 2.89 5.15
N PHE A 161 -14.90 3.49 4.00
CA PHE A 161 -15.40 3.07 2.70
C PHE A 161 -14.48 2.00 2.09
N GLY A 162 -13.16 2.27 2.03
CA GLY A 162 -12.11 1.34 1.62
C GLY A 162 -12.25 0.74 0.22
N LEU A 163 -13.14 1.29 -0.62
CA LEU A 163 -13.38 0.83 -1.99
C LEU A 163 -12.85 1.81 -3.02
N GLU A 164 -12.28 2.93 -2.59
CA GLU A 164 -11.77 4.01 -3.42
C GLU A 164 -10.77 3.48 -4.44
N ASP A 165 -9.67 2.89 -3.95
CA ASP A 165 -8.63 2.33 -4.81
C ASP A 165 -9.14 1.15 -5.63
N GLN A 166 -10.02 0.31 -5.07
CA GLN A 166 -10.58 -0.80 -5.83
C GLN A 166 -11.32 -0.31 -7.08
N ILE A 167 -12.25 0.64 -6.92
CA ILE A 167 -13.06 1.16 -8.02
C ILE A 167 -12.16 1.76 -9.10
N ILE A 168 -11.17 2.56 -8.70
CA ILE A 168 -10.27 3.24 -9.63
C ILE A 168 -9.39 2.23 -10.38
N LEU A 169 -8.82 1.25 -9.68
CA LEU A 169 -7.97 0.22 -10.30
C LEU A 169 -8.78 -0.73 -11.19
N ASP A 170 -10.04 -1.03 -10.84
CA ASP A 170 -10.94 -1.81 -11.69
C ASP A 170 -11.24 -1.08 -13.00
N LEU A 171 -11.50 0.23 -12.95
CA LEU A 171 -11.66 1.07 -14.14
C LEU A 171 -10.38 1.17 -14.96
N ALA A 172 -9.23 1.32 -14.30
CA ALA A 172 -7.92 1.35 -14.95
C ALA A 172 -7.67 0.06 -15.76
N ARG A 173 -7.96 -1.11 -15.17
CA ARG A 173 -7.87 -2.40 -15.89
C ARG A 173 -8.85 -2.46 -17.06
N GLY A 174 -10.09 -1.99 -16.89
CA GLY A 174 -11.07 -1.88 -17.97
C GLY A 174 -10.63 -0.96 -19.12
N ALA A 175 -9.77 0.00 -18.83
CA ALA A 175 -9.21 0.97 -19.79
C ALA A 175 -7.87 0.52 -20.44
N ASP A 176 -7.47 -0.74 -20.26
CA ASP A 176 -6.20 -1.35 -20.70
C ASP A 176 -4.95 -0.68 -20.08
N LEU A 177 -5.07 -0.16 -18.85
CA LEU A 177 -3.92 0.22 -18.04
C LEU A 177 -3.41 -0.98 -17.25
N LEU A 178 -2.09 -1.02 -17.04
CA LEU A 178 -1.50 -1.95 -16.08
C LEU A 178 -1.91 -1.53 -14.67
N ALA A 179 -2.75 -2.32 -14.02
CA ALA A 179 -3.21 -2.08 -12.66
C ALA A 179 -3.21 -3.42 -11.89
N PRO A 180 -2.58 -3.48 -10.70
CA PRO A 180 -2.59 -4.70 -9.89
C PRO A 180 -4.00 -4.99 -9.37
N GLU A 181 -4.22 -6.26 -9.07
CA GLU A 181 -5.43 -6.67 -8.37
C GLU A 181 -5.49 -6.04 -6.98
N TYR A 182 -6.62 -5.40 -6.69
CA TYR A 182 -6.93 -4.82 -5.39
C TYR A 182 -8.34 -5.25 -4.97
N ARG A 183 -8.49 -5.99 -3.88
CA ARG A 183 -9.81 -6.51 -3.47
C ARG A 183 -9.93 -6.81 -1.98
N PRO A 184 -11.16 -6.83 -1.43
CA PRO A 184 -11.39 -7.31 -0.07
C PRO A 184 -11.10 -8.80 0.04
N VAL A 185 -10.42 -9.18 1.13
CA VAL A 185 -10.23 -10.56 1.55
C VAL A 185 -10.50 -10.69 3.03
N TRP A 186 -11.06 -11.83 3.42
CA TRP A 186 -11.19 -12.16 4.83
C TRP A 186 -9.90 -12.79 5.33
N VAL A 187 -9.37 -12.35 6.48
CA VAL A 187 -8.11 -12.89 7.02
C VAL A 187 -8.33 -13.52 8.39
N ARG A 188 -7.68 -14.67 8.60
CA ARG A 188 -7.56 -15.30 9.91
C ARG A 188 -6.08 -15.51 10.23
N ILE A 189 -5.68 -15.30 11.48
CA ILE A 189 -4.32 -15.60 11.95
C ILE A 189 -4.42 -16.52 13.16
N ASN A 190 -3.83 -17.71 13.09
CA ASN A 190 -3.89 -18.72 14.17
C ASN A 190 -5.32 -18.97 14.66
N ASN A 191 -6.24 -19.19 13.72
CA ASN A 191 -7.68 -19.33 13.93
C ASN A 191 -8.42 -18.10 14.47
N LEU A 192 -7.73 -17.02 14.85
CA LEU A 192 -8.34 -15.75 15.23
C LEU A 192 -8.85 -15.02 14.00
N ASP A 193 -10.08 -14.53 14.08
CA ASP A 193 -10.71 -13.74 13.04
C ASP A 193 -10.19 -12.29 13.06
N MET A 194 -9.47 -11.91 12.00
CA MET A 194 -8.87 -10.58 11.86
C MET A 194 -9.74 -9.61 11.06
N GLY A 195 -10.88 -10.07 10.51
CA GLY A 195 -11.77 -9.26 9.67
C GLY A 195 -11.31 -9.12 8.22
N VAL A 196 -11.74 -8.02 7.60
CA VAL A 196 -11.54 -7.75 6.17
C VAL A 196 -10.27 -6.92 5.97
N TYR A 197 -9.39 -7.41 5.11
CA TYR A 197 -8.21 -6.71 4.62
C TYR A 197 -8.37 -6.34 3.15
N ARG A 198 -7.55 -5.41 2.68
CA ARG A 198 -7.36 -5.18 1.24
C ARG A 198 -6.15 -5.94 0.75
N PHE A 199 -6.40 -6.92 -0.10
CA PHE A 199 -5.37 -7.59 -0.86
C PHE A 199 -4.91 -6.66 -1.97
N GLU A 200 -3.61 -6.40 -2.06
CA GLU A 200 -2.99 -5.60 -3.12
C GLU A 200 -1.82 -6.38 -3.73
N ALA A 201 -1.98 -6.79 -4.99
CA ALA A 201 -0.90 -7.38 -5.78
C ALA A 201 0.22 -6.36 -6.03
N GLN A 202 1.46 -6.82 -6.17
CA GLN A 202 2.59 -5.92 -6.44
C GLN A 202 2.78 -5.68 -7.94
N PRO A 203 3.21 -4.47 -8.34
CA PRO A 203 3.60 -4.19 -9.73
C PRO A 203 4.95 -4.84 -10.04
N ASP A 204 4.92 -6.14 -10.35
CA ASP A 204 6.08 -6.92 -10.75
C ASP A 204 5.88 -7.60 -12.12
N GLU A 205 6.78 -8.50 -12.51
CA GLU A 205 6.68 -9.21 -13.80
C GLU A 205 5.37 -10.01 -13.94
N THR A 206 4.77 -10.43 -12.82
CA THR A 206 3.46 -11.09 -12.82
C THR A 206 2.37 -10.16 -13.34
N LEU A 207 2.38 -8.89 -12.94
CA LEU A 207 1.43 -7.89 -13.42
C LEU A 207 1.54 -7.71 -14.94
N LEU A 208 2.77 -7.70 -15.48
CA LEU A 208 2.97 -7.65 -16.93
C LEU A 208 2.29 -8.83 -17.63
N ARG A 209 2.49 -10.03 -17.12
CA ARG A 209 1.91 -11.26 -17.69
C ARG A 209 0.38 -11.26 -17.61
N GLN A 210 -0.18 -10.84 -16.47
CA GLN A 210 -1.63 -10.70 -16.28
C GLN A 210 -2.23 -9.62 -17.19
N GLY A 211 -1.50 -8.52 -17.42
CA GLY A 211 -1.86 -7.45 -18.35
C GLY A 211 -1.52 -7.73 -19.81
N HIS A 212 -1.17 -8.98 -20.17
CA HIS A 212 -0.76 -9.38 -21.52
C HIS A 212 0.35 -8.52 -22.13
N ARG A 213 1.28 -8.04 -21.29
CA ARG A 213 2.49 -7.33 -21.68
C ARG A 213 3.68 -8.28 -21.72
N ILE A 214 4.62 -8.00 -22.61
CA ILE A 214 5.87 -8.75 -22.71
C ILE A 214 6.77 -8.36 -21.51
N PRO A 215 7.52 -9.29 -20.90
CA PRO A 215 8.47 -8.95 -19.85
C PRO A 215 9.42 -7.83 -20.28
N GLY A 216 9.43 -6.74 -19.50
CA GLY A 216 10.19 -5.53 -19.77
C GLY A 216 10.62 -4.86 -18.47
N ASN A 217 11.25 -3.70 -18.57
CA ASN A 217 11.72 -2.99 -17.39
C ASN A 217 10.56 -2.29 -16.69
N MET A 218 10.47 -2.43 -15.38
CA MET A 218 9.57 -1.64 -14.54
C MET A 218 10.34 -0.87 -13.48
N TYR A 219 9.87 0.33 -13.20
CA TYR A 219 10.46 1.21 -12.19
C TYR A 219 9.42 1.71 -11.22
N SER A 220 9.77 1.74 -9.93
CA SER A 220 9.04 2.40 -8.87
C SER A 220 9.77 3.66 -8.46
N GLY A 221 9.09 4.79 -8.61
CA GLY A 221 9.59 6.11 -8.29
C GLY A 221 9.12 6.57 -6.91
N ASP A 222 10.07 6.94 -6.05
CA ASP A 222 9.79 7.59 -4.78
C ASP A 222 10.98 8.46 -4.34
N SER A 223 10.70 9.71 -3.98
CA SER A 223 11.69 10.69 -3.53
C SER A 223 12.29 10.35 -2.16
N SER A 224 11.62 9.54 -1.34
CA SER A 224 12.17 9.02 -0.07
C SER A 224 13.45 8.20 -0.25
N LEU A 225 13.72 7.72 -1.47
CA LEU A 225 14.93 6.95 -1.79
C LEU A 225 16.20 7.82 -1.89
N VAL A 226 16.07 9.16 -1.85
CA VAL A 226 17.18 10.10 -2.02
C VAL A 226 17.06 11.28 -1.05
N GLU A 227 18.17 11.67 -0.42
CA GLU A 227 18.22 12.89 0.39
C GLU A 227 18.25 14.13 -0.51
N SER A 228 17.10 14.58 -0.98
CA SER A 228 17.01 15.68 -1.96
C SER A 228 15.69 16.44 -1.90
N GLY A 229 15.69 17.65 -2.48
CA GLY A 229 14.56 18.57 -2.42
C GLY A 229 13.40 18.22 -3.36
N VAL A 230 12.39 19.10 -3.39
CA VAL A 230 11.19 18.96 -4.23
C VAL A 230 11.55 18.67 -5.70
N GLY A 231 10.89 17.67 -6.29
CA GLY A 231 11.07 17.29 -7.69
C GLY A 231 12.24 16.34 -7.97
N ALA A 232 12.97 15.91 -6.93
CA ALA A 232 14.08 14.96 -7.03
C ALA A 232 13.75 13.70 -7.81
N LEU A 233 12.52 13.20 -7.66
CA LEU A 233 12.04 12.01 -8.35
C LEU A 233 12.30 12.08 -9.87
N PHE A 234 12.08 13.23 -10.50
CA PHE A 234 12.24 13.38 -11.95
C PHE A 234 13.61 13.93 -12.37
N SER A 235 14.50 14.19 -11.43
CA SER A 235 15.86 14.69 -11.69
C SER A 235 16.98 13.72 -11.30
N ASP A 236 16.73 12.83 -10.34
CA ASP A 236 17.71 11.86 -9.85
C ASP A 236 17.27 10.41 -10.16
N PRO A 237 18.01 9.68 -11.01
CA PRO A 237 17.75 8.27 -11.29
C PRO A 237 17.82 7.35 -10.06
N ALA A 238 18.48 7.77 -8.98
CA ALA A 238 18.53 7.04 -7.73
C ALA A 238 17.17 7.04 -6.99
N ALA A 239 16.30 8.00 -7.29
CA ALA A 239 14.91 8.05 -6.80
C ALA A 239 13.99 7.00 -7.45
N TRP A 240 14.53 6.15 -8.34
CA TRP A 240 13.79 5.07 -8.98
C TRP A 240 14.42 3.73 -8.65
N GLN A 241 13.61 2.85 -8.08
CA GLN A 241 13.96 1.45 -7.91
C GLN A 241 13.50 0.65 -9.13
N LYS A 242 14.38 -0.16 -9.71
CA LYS A 242 13.99 -1.13 -10.73
C LYS A 242 13.32 -2.33 -10.07
N ILE A 243 12.06 -2.60 -10.42
CA ILE A 243 11.21 -3.62 -9.77
C ILE A 243 10.96 -4.85 -10.67
N ALA A 244 11.16 -4.71 -11.99
CA ALA A 244 11.16 -5.83 -12.93
C ALA A 244 12.16 -5.58 -14.06
N SER A 245 12.70 -6.66 -14.63
CA SER A 245 13.56 -6.63 -15.81
C SER A 245 13.29 -7.85 -16.70
N ARG A 246 13.64 -7.73 -17.98
CA ARG A 246 13.48 -8.82 -18.96
C ARG A 246 14.38 -10.03 -18.69
N SER A 247 15.56 -9.78 -18.13
CA SER A 247 16.54 -10.80 -17.78
C SER A 247 17.36 -10.35 -16.56
N GLU A 248 18.06 -11.30 -15.95
CA GLU A 248 18.99 -11.02 -14.84
C GLU A 248 20.13 -10.09 -15.29
N ASP A 249 20.66 -10.26 -16.50
CA ASP A 249 21.70 -9.39 -17.06
C ASP A 249 21.22 -7.94 -17.30
N ALA A 250 19.91 -7.77 -17.55
CA ALA A 250 19.31 -6.46 -17.74
C ALA A 250 18.97 -5.75 -16.42
N THR A 251 19.22 -6.35 -15.25
CA THR A 251 18.87 -5.75 -13.95
C THR A 251 19.61 -4.44 -13.67
N ALA A 252 20.86 -4.32 -14.11
CA ALA A 252 21.67 -3.11 -13.94
C ALA A 252 21.41 -2.02 -14.99
N ASP A 253 20.90 -2.38 -16.17
CA ASP A 253 20.64 -1.42 -17.25
C ASP A 253 19.44 -0.53 -16.91
N ARG A 254 19.66 0.80 -16.94
CA ARG A 254 18.64 1.84 -16.72
C ARG A 254 18.60 2.87 -17.84
N THR A 255 19.14 2.54 -19.01
CA THR A 255 19.31 3.48 -20.13
C THR A 255 17.97 4.07 -20.59
N ASP A 256 16.90 3.29 -20.54
CA ASP A 256 15.53 3.72 -20.87
C ASP A 256 15.00 4.79 -19.91
N LEU A 257 15.12 4.57 -18.60
CA LEU A 257 14.77 5.53 -17.56
C LEU A 257 15.62 6.79 -17.67
N LEU A 258 16.95 6.64 -17.78
CA LEU A 258 17.88 7.78 -17.90
C LEU A 258 17.53 8.66 -19.10
N ARG A 259 17.19 8.05 -20.23
CA ARG A 259 16.76 8.77 -21.43
C ARG A 259 15.44 9.51 -21.21
N LEU A 260 14.46 8.88 -20.55
CA LEU A 260 13.19 9.54 -20.25
C LEU A 260 13.40 10.75 -19.32
N LEU A 261 14.13 10.58 -18.22
CA LEU A 261 14.42 11.64 -17.25
C LEU A 261 15.19 12.80 -17.89
N ASP A 262 16.19 12.50 -18.73
CA ASP A 262 16.89 13.52 -19.49
C ASP A 262 15.93 14.32 -20.37
N ARG A 263 15.06 13.65 -21.13
CA ARG A 263 14.08 14.33 -22.01
C ARG A 263 13.09 15.20 -21.23
N ILE A 264 12.63 14.77 -20.07
CA ILE A 264 11.75 15.57 -19.21
C ILE A 264 12.47 16.87 -18.77
N ARG A 265 13.75 16.76 -18.41
CA ARG A 265 14.54 17.86 -17.83
C ARG A 265 15.09 18.82 -18.88
N SER A 266 15.73 18.29 -19.92
CA SER A 266 16.61 19.06 -20.81
C SER A 266 16.02 19.39 -22.17
N ALA A 267 15.00 18.66 -22.63
CA ALA A 267 14.44 18.88 -23.96
C ALA A 267 13.67 20.21 -24.05
N SER A 268 13.78 20.88 -25.20
CA SER A 268 12.83 21.92 -25.58
C SER A 268 11.42 21.35 -25.73
N PHE A 269 10.42 22.22 -25.79
CA PHE A 269 9.02 21.81 -25.96
C PHE A 269 8.81 20.94 -27.21
N ASP A 270 9.37 21.33 -28.35
CA ASP A 270 9.19 20.59 -29.61
C ASP A 270 9.93 19.25 -29.61
N GLU A 271 11.14 19.22 -29.05
CA GLU A 271 11.91 17.99 -28.88
C GLU A 271 11.19 17.01 -27.96
N PHE A 272 10.64 17.48 -26.84
CA PHE A 272 9.86 16.65 -25.93
C PHE A 272 8.60 16.12 -26.63
N ALA A 273 7.82 16.98 -27.29
CA ALA A 273 6.61 16.55 -27.98
C ALA A 273 6.91 15.48 -29.05
N THR A 274 8.01 15.63 -29.79
CA THR A 274 8.48 14.64 -30.77
C THR A 274 8.93 13.34 -30.10
N HIS A 275 9.63 13.42 -28.97
CA HIS A 275 9.99 12.25 -28.17
C HIS A 275 8.74 11.54 -27.63
N ALA A 276 7.81 12.26 -27.03
CA ALA A 276 6.60 11.74 -26.41
C ALA A 276 5.74 10.96 -27.41
N ARG A 277 5.54 11.49 -28.63
CA ARG A 277 4.83 10.78 -29.70
C ARG A 277 5.45 9.43 -30.09
N ARG A 278 6.76 9.30 -29.95
CA ARG A 278 7.51 8.09 -30.35
C ARG A 278 7.67 7.10 -29.19
N ALA A 279 7.97 7.60 -28.00
CA ALA A 279 8.47 6.82 -26.88
C ALA A 279 7.53 6.76 -25.68
N ILE A 280 6.40 7.47 -25.69
CA ILE A 280 5.38 7.42 -24.63
C ILE A 280 4.07 6.91 -25.23
N ASP A 281 3.39 6.02 -24.52
CA ASP A 281 2.00 5.68 -24.83
C ASP A 281 1.07 6.79 -24.33
N LEU A 282 0.89 7.81 -25.19
CA LEU A 282 0.13 9.02 -24.84
C LEU A 282 -1.32 8.72 -24.47
N GLU A 283 -1.97 7.75 -25.12
CA GLU A 283 -3.36 7.41 -24.82
C GLU A 283 -3.49 6.77 -23.43
N LYS A 284 -2.57 5.86 -23.07
CA LYS A 284 -2.58 5.26 -21.73
C LYS A 284 -2.23 6.26 -20.64
N TYR A 285 -1.26 7.14 -20.90
CA TYR A 285 -0.96 8.24 -19.98
C TYR A 285 -2.14 9.19 -19.79
N ALA A 286 -2.84 9.54 -20.87
CA ALA A 286 -4.02 10.39 -20.81
C ALA A 286 -5.16 9.75 -19.99
N ARG A 287 -5.43 8.44 -20.18
CA ARG A 287 -6.41 7.71 -19.37
C ARG A 287 -6.02 7.63 -17.90
N PHE A 288 -4.74 7.41 -17.61
CA PHE A 288 -4.21 7.39 -16.25
C PHE A 288 -4.38 8.75 -15.55
N ASP A 289 -3.98 9.84 -16.20
CA ASP A 289 -4.18 11.22 -15.72
C ASP A 289 -5.66 11.56 -15.54
N ALA A 290 -6.53 11.13 -16.47
CA ALA A 290 -7.97 11.31 -16.34
C ALA A 290 -8.54 10.64 -15.09
N LEU A 291 -8.00 9.49 -14.64
CA LEU A 291 -8.44 8.85 -13.40
C LEU A 291 -8.09 9.70 -12.17
N ASP A 292 -6.88 10.25 -12.09
CA ASP A 292 -6.50 11.19 -11.02
C ASP A 292 -7.41 12.41 -11.01
N VAL A 293 -7.75 12.95 -12.18
CA VAL A 293 -8.63 14.11 -12.30
C VAL A 293 -10.07 13.80 -11.89
N VAL A 294 -10.66 12.71 -12.38
CA VAL A 294 -12.06 12.34 -12.13
C VAL A 294 -12.30 11.96 -10.68
N PHE A 295 -11.34 11.25 -10.08
CA PHE A 295 -11.46 10.78 -8.70
C PHE A 295 -10.77 11.69 -7.70
N GLY A 296 -10.16 12.80 -8.11
CA GLY A 296 -9.41 13.68 -7.20
C GLY A 296 -8.25 12.93 -6.53
N GLY A 297 -7.52 12.11 -7.28
CA GLY A 297 -6.31 11.43 -6.82
C GLY A 297 -5.20 12.45 -6.54
N SER A 298 -4.48 12.25 -5.44
CA SER A 298 -3.39 13.14 -5.01
C SER A 298 -2.04 12.45 -4.87
N GLU A 299 -1.97 11.16 -5.15
CA GLU A 299 -0.84 10.32 -4.75
C GLU A 299 0.30 10.31 -5.79
N HIS A 300 0.05 10.73 -7.04
CA HIS A 300 1.02 10.73 -8.14
C HIS A 300 1.68 12.11 -8.34
N ASP A 301 2.15 12.71 -7.26
CA ASP A 301 2.69 14.07 -7.21
C ASP A 301 4.17 14.15 -7.64
N TYR A 302 4.88 15.22 -7.25
CA TYR A 302 6.32 15.38 -7.53
C TYR A 302 7.22 14.40 -6.78
N PHE A 303 6.68 13.67 -5.80
CA PHE A 303 7.44 12.97 -4.77
C PHE A 303 7.29 11.47 -4.86
N SER A 304 6.11 10.92 -5.09
CA SER A 304 5.88 9.50 -4.77
C SER A 304 4.91 8.78 -5.72
N ASN A 305 4.79 7.46 -5.50
CA ASN A 305 3.86 6.52 -6.14
C ASN A 305 3.94 6.33 -7.66
N HIS A 306 4.87 6.96 -8.36
CA HIS A 306 5.04 6.71 -9.78
C HIS A 306 5.49 5.28 -10.08
N LYS A 307 4.89 4.67 -11.09
CA LYS A 307 5.25 3.34 -11.59
C LYS A 307 5.29 3.37 -13.12
N LEU A 308 6.43 2.98 -13.69
CA LEU A 308 6.66 3.01 -15.13
C LEU A 308 6.91 1.60 -15.66
N TYR A 309 6.32 1.27 -16.80
CA TYR A 309 6.64 0.08 -17.57
C TYR A 309 7.19 0.49 -18.94
N PHE A 310 8.37 -0.02 -19.30
CA PHE A 310 8.98 0.18 -20.60
C PHE A 310 8.76 -1.06 -21.47
N ASP A 311 7.90 -0.93 -22.48
CA ASP A 311 7.58 -1.99 -23.42
C ASP A 311 8.74 -2.19 -24.41
N PRO A 312 9.43 -3.34 -24.38
CA PRO A 312 10.60 -3.58 -25.22
C PRO A 312 10.24 -3.87 -26.69
N TYR A 313 8.98 -4.22 -26.97
CA TYR A 313 8.50 -4.52 -28.30
C TYR A 313 8.03 -3.26 -29.03
N ARG A 314 7.25 -2.41 -28.34
CA ARG A 314 6.77 -1.14 -28.92
C ARG A 314 7.77 0.01 -28.78
N GLY A 315 8.75 -0.12 -27.88
CA GLY A 315 9.69 0.97 -27.57
C GLY A 315 9.01 2.17 -26.90
N LYS A 316 7.93 1.93 -26.16
CA LYS A 316 7.13 2.96 -25.47
C LYS A 316 7.08 2.73 -23.98
N VAL A 317 7.03 3.81 -23.21
CA VAL A 317 6.73 3.77 -21.77
C VAL A 317 5.22 3.94 -21.53
N GLU A 318 4.70 3.17 -20.58
CA GLU A 318 3.31 3.23 -20.08
C GLU A 318 3.31 3.53 -18.58
N PRO A 319 2.26 4.21 -18.07
CA PRO A 319 2.05 4.29 -16.64
C PRO A 319 1.53 2.94 -16.13
N VAL A 320 1.80 2.66 -14.86
CA VAL A 320 1.15 1.58 -14.12
C VAL A 320 0.26 2.25 -13.07
N ALA A 321 -1.04 2.03 -13.18
CA ALA A 321 -2.04 2.52 -12.25
C ALA A 321 -1.85 1.86 -10.87
N PHE A 322 -1.51 2.66 -9.86
CA PHE A 322 -1.14 2.15 -8.53
C PHE A 322 -1.39 3.20 -7.44
N SER A 323 -2.12 2.85 -6.36
CA SER A 323 -2.28 3.71 -5.17
C SER A 323 -2.81 5.13 -5.46
N PHE A 324 -4.08 5.27 -5.85
CA PHE A 324 -4.68 6.58 -6.20
C PHE A 324 -5.19 7.37 -4.99
N ARG A 325 -5.72 6.67 -3.97
CA ARG A 325 -6.43 7.24 -2.81
C ARG A 325 -7.39 8.37 -3.18
N GLY A 326 -8.24 8.11 -4.18
CA GLY A 326 -9.21 9.08 -4.69
C GLY A 326 -10.39 9.36 -3.75
N PHE A 327 -11.44 9.97 -4.30
CA PHE A 327 -12.63 10.47 -3.61
C PHE A 327 -12.35 11.59 -2.59
N GLN A 328 -11.29 12.36 -2.83
CA GLN A 328 -10.99 13.53 -2.02
C GLN A 328 -12.08 14.59 -2.19
N HIS A 329 -12.47 15.21 -1.07
CA HIS A 329 -13.57 16.18 -1.01
C HIS A 329 -13.12 17.63 -1.30
N GLU A 330 -11.94 17.82 -1.89
CA GLU A 330 -11.46 19.15 -2.22
C GLU A 330 -12.15 19.68 -3.49
N PRO A 331 -12.61 20.95 -3.52
CA PRO A 331 -13.22 21.56 -4.71
C PRO A 331 -12.15 22.00 -5.74
N THR A 332 -11.02 21.31 -5.79
CA THR A 332 -9.86 21.61 -6.64
C THR A 332 -9.80 20.62 -7.80
N PHE A 333 -9.66 21.14 -9.02
CA PHE A 333 -9.58 20.33 -10.22
C PHE A 333 -8.12 20.26 -10.70
N ASN A 334 -7.65 19.08 -11.12
CA ASN A 334 -6.23 18.78 -11.33
C ASN A 334 -5.39 19.06 -10.07
N VAL A 335 -5.65 18.31 -9.00
CA VAL A 335 -4.97 18.48 -7.71
C VAL A 335 -3.46 18.23 -7.82
N ILE A 336 -3.06 17.37 -8.77
CA ILE A 336 -1.67 16.99 -8.97
C ILE A 336 -1.08 17.51 -10.28
N ASP A 337 0.19 17.85 -10.18
CA ASP A 337 1.09 18.02 -11.31
C ASP A 337 2.43 17.36 -10.98
N HIS A 338 3.19 17.05 -12.01
CA HIS A 338 4.58 16.61 -11.89
C HIS A 338 5.32 16.92 -13.21
N PRO A 339 6.67 16.90 -13.25
CA PRO A 339 7.44 17.36 -14.39
C PRO A 339 7.10 16.63 -15.70
N LEU A 340 6.85 15.32 -15.65
CA LEU A 340 6.40 14.57 -16.83
C LEU A 340 5.00 15.03 -17.28
N LEU A 341 4.03 15.14 -16.36
CA LEU A 341 2.66 15.54 -16.71
C LEU A 341 2.60 16.97 -17.28
N ILE A 342 3.36 17.91 -16.74
CA ILE A 342 3.44 19.28 -17.27
C ILE A 342 3.89 19.26 -18.74
N ARG A 343 4.91 18.46 -19.06
CA ARG A 343 5.41 18.31 -20.44
C ARG A 343 4.42 17.57 -21.34
N LEU A 344 3.66 16.62 -20.80
CA LEU A 344 2.60 15.93 -21.54
C LEU A 344 1.42 16.86 -21.85
N LYS A 345 0.93 17.66 -20.88
CA LYS A 345 -0.11 18.69 -21.08
C LYS A 345 0.26 19.70 -22.17
N GLN A 346 1.56 19.92 -22.33
CA GLN A 346 2.16 20.74 -23.38
C GLN A 346 2.22 20.04 -24.75
N THR A 347 2.16 18.72 -24.81
CA THR A 347 2.24 17.97 -26.06
C THR A 347 0.93 18.09 -26.87
N PRO A 348 0.98 18.49 -28.16
CA PRO A 348 -0.23 18.64 -28.98
C PRO A 348 -1.09 17.38 -29.01
N GLY A 349 -2.39 17.55 -28.74
CA GLY A 349 -3.38 16.47 -28.73
C GLY A 349 -3.54 15.74 -27.39
N TYR A 350 -2.62 15.89 -26.44
CA TYR A 350 -2.68 15.16 -25.16
C TYR A 350 -3.90 15.52 -24.32
N LEU A 351 -4.16 16.82 -24.12
CA LEU A 351 -5.33 17.29 -23.35
C LEU A 351 -6.68 16.95 -23.97
N ALA A 352 -6.73 16.61 -25.26
CA ALA A 352 -7.95 16.15 -25.92
C ALA A 352 -8.14 14.63 -25.81
N ALA A 353 -7.05 13.89 -25.62
CA ALA A 353 -7.07 12.45 -25.37
C ALA A 353 -7.36 12.13 -23.89
N ARG A 354 -7.03 13.05 -22.99
CA ARG A 354 -7.38 13.04 -21.57
C ARG A 354 -8.80 13.50 -21.38
#